data_AF-A0A068SFA0-F1
#
_entry.id   AF-A0A068SFA0-F1
#
_cell.length_a   1.000
_cell.length_b   1.000
_cell.length_c   1.000
_cell.angle_alpha   90.00
_cell.angle_beta   90.00
_cell.angle_gamma   90.00
#
_symmetry.space_group_name_H-M   'P 1'
#
loop_
_entity.id
_entity.type
_entity.pdbx_description
1 polymer ?
#
loop_
_entity_poly.entity_id
_entity_poly.type
_entity_poly.pdbx_seq_one_letter_code
_entity_poly.pdbx_strand_id
1 'polypeptide(L)'
;MTVPIWSDLCKQPNLTASTEKYAKLVYDSTTELHEPIQSILSALDRRAIGLSKCANFESALRDAKVMQQLSPASALGYTREAIINREQGKQL
;
A
#
# COMPACT_ATOMS: atom_id res chain seq x y z
N MET A 1 14.31 -9.63 7.17
CA MET A 1 13.94 -8.77 6.02
C MET A 1 12.94 -9.54 5.18
N THR A 2 11.64 -9.30 5.39
CA THR A 2 10.58 -9.88 4.55
C THR A 2 10.48 -9.04 3.28
N VAL A 3 10.74 -9.66 2.13
CA VAL A 3 10.49 -9.02 0.82
C VAL A 3 9.03 -8.61 0.80
N PRO A 4 8.66 -7.36 0.43
CA PRO A 4 7.28 -6.94 0.41
C PRO A 4 6.59 -7.63 -0.77
N ILE A 5 6.06 -8.84 -0.51
CA ILE A 5 5.27 -9.67 -1.43
C ILE A 5 4.21 -8.81 -2.15
N TRP A 6 3.67 -7.83 -1.43
CA TRP A 6 2.63 -6.93 -1.88
C TRP A 6 3.06 -5.92 -2.96
N SER A 7 4.32 -5.48 -2.96
CA SER A 7 4.78 -4.47 -3.91
C SER A 7 4.96 -5.00 -5.33
N ASP A 8 5.16 -6.31 -5.45
CA ASP A 8 5.38 -6.98 -6.73
C ASP A 8 4.06 -7.48 -7.35
N LEU A 9 2.97 -7.50 -6.59
CA LEU A 9 1.64 -7.94 -7.07
C LEU A 9 1.09 -7.06 -8.20
N CYS A 10 1.35 -5.75 -8.16
CA CYS A 10 0.93 -4.81 -9.21
C CYS A 10 1.96 -4.67 -10.35
N LYS A 11 3.13 -5.30 -10.26
CA LYS A 11 4.13 -5.20 -11.30
C LYS A 11 3.88 -6.28 -12.33
N GLN A 12 3.89 -5.91 -13.60
CA GLN A 12 3.85 -6.88 -14.68
C GLN A 12 5.09 -7.81 -14.55
N PRO A 13 4.90 -9.13 -14.35
CA PRO A 13 6.03 -10.03 -14.25
C PRO A 13 6.69 -10.24 -15.61
N ASN A 14 8.01 -10.44 -15.60
CA ASN A 14 8.76 -10.80 -16.80
C ASN A 14 8.42 -12.24 -17.20
N LEU A 15 7.83 -12.42 -18.38
CA LEU A 15 7.48 -13.73 -18.91
C LEU A 15 8.67 -14.34 -19.66
N THR A 16 9.22 -15.45 -19.15
CA THR A 16 10.37 -16.15 -19.77
C THR A 16 9.97 -16.96 -21.00
N ALA A 17 8.72 -17.42 -21.06
CA ALA A 17 8.08 -17.99 -22.24
C ALA A 17 6.59 -17.69 -22.18
N SER A 18 5.99 -17.19 -23.27
CA SER A 18 4.54 -16.99 -23.32
C SER A 18 4.01 -17.15 -24.74
N THR A 19 2.84 -17.75 -24.86
CA THR A 19 1.97 -17.53 -26.02
C THR A 19 1.13 -16.28 -25.80
N GLU A 20 0.64 -15.65 -26.87
CA GLU A 20 -0.17 -14.43 -26.81
C GLU A 20 -1.33 -14.53 -25.81
N LYS A 21 -2.00 -15.70 -25.78
CA LYS A 21 -3.09 -15.99 -24.84
C LYS A 21 -2.67 -15.82 -23.37
N TYR A 22 -1.52 -16.36 -22.98
CA TYR A 22 -1.07 -16.31 -21.59
C TYR A 22 -0.46 -14.96 -21.24
N ALA A 23 0.20 -14.28 -22.19
CA ALA A 23 0.64 -12.91 -21.99
C ALA A 23 -0.53 -11.97 -21.68
N LYS A 24 -1.63 -12.09 -22.44
CA LYS A 24 -2.86 -11.33 -22.21
C LYS A 24 -3.50 -11.68 -20.86
N LEU A 25 -3.60 -12.96 -20.51
CA LEU A 25 -4.14 -13.37 -19.21
C LEU A 25 -3.37 -12.74 -18.04
N VAL A 26 -2.02 -12.77 -18.09
CA VAL A 26 -1.19 -12.19 -17.04
C VAL A 26 -1.41 -10.67 -16.98
N TYR A 27 -1.38 -9.97 -18.12
CA TYR A 27 -1.64 -8.52 -18.17
C TYR A 27 -3.02 -8.13 -17.61
N ASP A 28 -4.09 -8.82 -18.04
CA ASP A 28 -5.45 -8.54 -17.62
C ASP A 28 -5.58 -8.75 -16.09
N SER A 29 -5.04 -9.86 -15.56
CA SER A 29 -5.09 -10.17 -14.12
C SER A 29 -4.21 -9.23 -13.28
N THR A 30 -3.03 -8.83 -13.75
CA THR A 30 -2.20 -7.82 -13.07
C THR A 30 -2.93 -6.47 -13.00
N THR A 31 -3.65 -6.11 -14.07
CA THR A 31 -4.48 -4.89 -14.09
C THR A 31 -5.65 -5.01 -13.12
N GLU A 32 -6.32 -6.16 -13.08
CA GLU A 32 -7.42 -6.43 -12.14
C GLU A 32 -6.99 -6.31 -10.67
N LEU A 33 -5.76 -6.71 -10.34
CA LEU A 33 -5.21 -6.58 -8.99
C LEU A 33 -4.92 -5.13 -8.57
N HIS A 34 -4.78 -4.20 -9.52
CA HIS A 34 -4.41 -2.81 -9.24
C HIS A 34 -5.51 -2.06 -8.49
N GLU A 35 -6.75 -2.11 -8.98
CA GLU A 35 -7.89 -1.36 -8.43
C GLU A 35 -8.23 -1.73 -6.97
N PRO A 36 -8.29 -3.02 -6.59
CA PRO A 36 -8.47 -3.42 -5.19
C PRO A 36 -7.38 -2.87 -4.27
N ILE A 37 -6.11 -2.86 -4.72
CA ILE A 37 -5.00 -2.33 -3.91
C ILE A 37 -5.15 -0.84 -3.68
N GLN A 38 -5.53 -0.05 -4.70
CA GLN A 38 -5.80 1.39 -4.53
C GLN A 38 -6.98 1.63 -3.57
N SER A 39 -8.03 0.81 -3.66
CA SER A 39 -9.17 0.87 -2.76
C SER A 39 -8.78 0.59 -1.30
N ILE A 40 -7.93 -0.43 -1.07
CA ILE A 40 -7.41 -0.76 0.26
C ILE A 40 -6.54 0.39 0.80
N LEU A 41 -5.64 0.95 -0.01
CA LEU A 41 -4.79 2.07 0.40
C LEU A 41 -5.63 3.29 0.81
N SER A 42 -6.68 3.61 0.05
CA SER A 42 -7.61 4.71 0.35
C SER A 42 -8.38 4.47 1.65
N ALA A 43 -8.85 3.24 1.88
CA ALA A 43 -9.55 2.88 3.11
C ALA A 43 -8.62 2.94 4.34
N LEU A 44 -7.39 2.46 4.22
CA LEU A 44 -6.38 2.54 5.27
C LEU A 44 -6.03 3.99 5.60
N ASP A 45 -5.86 4.85 4.60
CA ASP A 45 -5.54 6.26 4.82
C ASP A 45 -6.66 6.97 5.61
N ARG A 46 -7.92 6.78 5.21
CA ARG A 46 -9.08 7.34 5.92
C ARG A 46 -9.19 6.79 7.34
N ARG A 47 -8.96 5.50 7.55
CA ARG A 47 -8.99 4.88 8.87
C ARG A 47 -7.87 5.41 9.76
N ALA A 48 -6.67 5.57 9.23
CA ALA A 48 -5.54 6.16 9.93
C ALA A 48 -5.81 7.60 10.36
N ILE A 49 -6.44 8.43 9.50
CA ILE A 49 -6.92 9.77 9.86
C ILE A 49 -7.89 9.71 11.03
N GLY A 50 -8.94 8.88 10.94
CA GLY A 50 -9.94 8.79 11.99
C GLY A 50 -9.35 8.35 13.33
N LEU A 51 -8.48 7.33 13.30
CA LEU A 51 -7.79 6.82 14.47
C LEU A 51 -6.88 7.87 15.11
N SER A 52 -6.15 8.66 14.30
CA SER A 52 -5.26 9.70 14.81
C SER A 52 -6.03 10.85 15.45
N LYS A 53 -7.17 11.26 14.88
CA LYS A 53 -8.08 12.23 15.51
C LYS A 53 -8.67 11.76 16.83
N CYS A 54 -8.80 10.45 17.03
CA CYS A 54 -9.23 9.84 18.28
C CYS A 54 -8.06 9.50 19.23
N ALA A 55 -6.85 10.04 18.99
CA ALA A 55 -5.62 9.75 19.73
C ALA A 55 -5.23 8.25 19.79
N ASN A 56 -5.80 7.41 18.91
CA ASN A 56 -5.47 5.99 18.79
C ASN A 56 -4.29 5.80 17.81
N PHE A 57 -3.17 6.42 18.18
CA PHE A 57 -2.04 6.60 17.28
C PHE A 57 -1.32 5.30 16.92
N GLU A 58 -1.20 4.35 17.86
CA GLU A 58 -0.58 3.05 17.56
C GLU A 58 -1.34 2.30 16.46
N SER A 59 -2.67 2.37 16.49
CA SER A 59 -3.49 1.77 15.44
C SER A 59 -3.37 2.53 14.12
N ALA A 60 -3.34 3.87 14.16
CA ALA A 60 -3.12 4.69 12.98
C ALA A 60 -1.74 4.42 12.32
N LEU A 61 -0.68 4.25 13.13
CA LEU A 61 0.67 3.92 12.67
C LEU A 61 0.72 2.52 12.04
N ARG A 62 -0.01 1.54 12.60
CA ARG A 62 -0.14 0.22 11.96
C ARG A 62 -0.76 0.33 10.57
N ASP A 63 -1.81 1.13 10.39
CA ASP A 63 -2.41 1.36 9.07
C ASP A 63 -1.41 1.98 8.09
N ALA A 64 -0.66 3.00 8.53
CA ALA A 64 0.39 3.63 7.73
C ALA A 64 1.49 2.62 7.32
N LYS A 65 1.90 1.72 8.23
CA LYS A 65 2.86 0.65 7.91
C LYS A 65 2.32 -0.37 6.92
N VAL A 66 1.05 -0.75 7.02
CA VAL A 66 0.42 -1.62 6.02
C VAL A 66 0.41 -0.94 4.65
N MET A 67 0.14 0.36 4.58
CA MET A 67 0.21 1.12 3.32
C MET A 67 1.62 1.11 2.73
N GLN A 68 2.67 1.27 3.56
CA GLN A 68 4.06 1.17 3.13
C GLN A 68 4.41 -0.23 2.62
N GLN A 69 3.84 -1.30 3.21
CA GLN A 69 4.05 -2.66 2.74
C GLN A 69 3.33 -2.95 1.42
N LEU A 70 2.08 -2.49 1.29
CA LEU A 70 1.26 -2.66 0.09
C LEU A 70 1.81 -1.87 -1.10
N SER A 71 2.33 -0.66 -0.87
CA SER A 71 2.90 0.18 -1.91
C SER A 71 4.15 0.91 -1.41
N PRO A 72 5.31 0.23 -1.34
CA PRO A 72 6.56 0.82 -0.84
C PRO A 72 7.08 1.99 -1.68
N ALA A 73 6.74 2.03 -2.96
CA ALA A 73 7.10 3.13 -3.86
C ALA A 73 6.15 4.34 -3.72
N SER A 74 4.99 4.18 -3.07
CA SER A 74 4.05 5.27 -2.84
C SER A 74 4.44 6.06 -1.60
N ALA A 75 4.45 7.39 -1.73
CA ALA A 75 4.68 8.29 -0.61
C ALA A 75 3.52 8.28 0.42
N LEU A 76 2.35 7.75 0.07
CA LEU A 76 1.13 7.89 0.87
C LEU A 76 1.29 7.35 2.30
N GLY A 77 1.80 6.13 2.45
CA GLY A 77 2.00 5.50 3.76
C GLY A 77 3.06 6.20 4.61
N TYR A 78 4.11 6.74 3.99
CA TYR A 78 5.16 7.51 4.70
C TYR A 78 4.66 8.88 5.14
N THR A 79 3.95 9.59 4.25
CA THR A 79 3.33 10.88 4.57
C THR A 79 2.32 10.73 5.70
N ARG A 80 1.51 9.66 5.69
CA ARG A 80 0.56 9.38 6.77
C ARG A 80 1.28 9.16 8.11
N GLU A 81 2.33 8.34 8.14
CA GLU A 81 3.14 8.13 9.35
C GLU A 81 3.74 9.44 9.87
N ALA A 82 4.30 10.28 8.99
CA ALA A 82 4.87 11.57 9.36
C ALA A 82 3.82 12.51 9.98
N ILE A 83 2.62 12.57 9.40
CA ILE A 83 1.50 13.37 9.94
C ILE A 83 1.10 12.85 11.32
N ILE A 84 0.98 11.53 11.50
CA ILE A 84 0.60 10.94 12.79
C ILE A 84 1.65 11.25 13.86
N ASN A 85 2.94 11.10 13.56
CA ASN A 85 4.00 11.45 14.50
C ASN A 85 3.94 12.93 14.90
N ARG A 86 3.70 13.83 13.94
CA ARG A 86 3.49 15.25 14.22
C ARG A 86 2.27 15.48 15.13
N GLU A 87 1.15 14.80 14.88
CA GLU A 87 -0.06 14.89 15.72
C GLU A 87 0.17 14.35 17.15
N GLN A 88 1.09 13.41 17.34
CA GLN A 88 1.54 12.94 18.66
C GLN A 88 2.47 13.92 19.38
N GLY A 89 2.91 15.00 18.73
CA GLY A 89 3.95 15.88 19.27
C GLY A 89 5.36 15.29 19.19
N LYS A 90 5.55 14.18 18.46
CA LYS A 90 6.89 13.69 18.11
C LYS A 90 7.43 14.56 16.97
N GLN A 91 8.53 15.28 17.22
CA GLN A 91 9.22 16.02 16.16
C GLN A 91 9.86 15.04 15.16
N LEU A 92 9.82 15.42 13.88
CA LEU A 92 10.39 14.67 12.75
C LEU A 92 11.92 14.68 12.79
#